data_AF-A0A7Z0AYY4-F1
#
_entry.id   AF-A0A7Z0AYY4-F1
#
_cell.length_a   1.000
_cell.length_b   1.000
_cell.length_c   1.000
_cell.angle_alpha   90.00
_cell.angle_beta   90.00
_cell.angle_gamma   90.00
#
_symmetry.space_group_name_H-M   'P 1'
#
loop_
_entity.id
_entity.type
_entity.pdbx_description
1 polymer ?
#
loop_
_entity_poly.entity_id
_entity_poly.type
_entity_poly.pdbx_seq_one_letter_code
_entity_poly.pdbx_strand_id
1 'polypeptide(L)'
;MSDVLPDEARLAAEIGRLKAEFPKTRELYREVCAVLFFRFGITPTANRLYQLVKRGSMGTPTAVLGEFWTELREKSRVRIEHPDLPADLGAVAGELVATLWSRATTSAGAALDALRAEVEAQRAESQQSVIAARDELGPRRDGARAAHRRAAGRPGRGPGAGQGAGRRSRAAAGARDGDRAAER
;
A
#
# COMPACT_ATOMS: atom_id res chain seq x y z
N MET A 1 -1.84 4.91 -6.54
CA MET A 1 -2.42 4.04 -7.59
C MET A 1 -3.00 2.83 -6.89
N SER A 2 -4.29 2.92 -6.53
CA SER A 2 -5.01 1.88 -5.81
C SER A 2 -5.30 0.72 -6.77
N ASP A 3 -4.52 -0.35 -6.67
CA ASP A 3 -4.83 -1.61 -7.34
C ASP A 3 -5.95 -2.32 -6.56
N VAL A 4 -7.13 -1.69 -6.57
CA VAL A 4 -8.38 -2.40 -6.33
C VAL A 4 -8.63 -3.13 -7.62
N LEU A 5 -8.20 -4.39 -7.71
CA LEU A 5 -8.72 -5.31 -8.73
C LEU A 5 -10.23 -5.06 -8.81
N PRO A 6 -10.80 -4.76 -9.99
CA PRO A 6 -12.22 -4.48 -10.13
C PRO A 6 -12.99 -5.56 -9.39
N ASP A 7 -14.02 -5.23 -8.61
CA ASP A 7 -14.71 -6.22 -7.79
C ASP A 7 -15.17 -7.44 -8.62
N GLU A 8 -15.38 -7.26 -9.93
CA GLU A 8 -15.59 -8.31 -10.93
C GLU A 8 -14.41 -9.32 -11.07
N ALA A 9 -13.16 -8.84 -11.10
CA ALA A 9 -11.96 -9.68 -11.19
C ALA A 9 -11.73 -10.47 -9.89
N ARG A 10 -11.98 -9.84 -8.74
CA ARG A 10 -11.94 -10.51 -7.43
C ARG A 10 -13.05 -11.56 -7.31
N LEU A 11 -14.25 -11.23 -7.78
CA LEU A 11 -15.39 -12.14 -7.84
C LEU A 11 -15.09 -13.34 -8.73
N ALA A 12 -14.52 -13.12 -9.92
CA ALA A 12 -14.15 -14.19 -10.84
C ALA A 12 -13.10 -15.14 -10.24
N ALA A 13 -12.08 -14.59 -9.56
CA ALA A 13 -11.06 -15.40 -8.88
C ALA A 13 -11.66 -16.26 -7.77
N GLU A 14 -12.57 -15.70 -6.97
CA GLU A 14 -13.21 -16.43 -5.88
C GLU A 14 -14.13 -17.54 -6.39
N ILE A 15 -14.92 -17.26 -7.44
CA ILE A 15 -15.73 -18.28 -8.10
C ILE A 15 -14.86 -19.38 -8.73
N GLY A 16 -13.69 -19.02 -9.26
CA GLY A 16 -12.69 -19.97 -9.74
C GLY A 16 -12.23 -20.94 -8.66
N ARG A 17 -11.97 -20.44 -7.44
CA ARG A 17 -11.62 -21.26 -6.27
C ARG A 17 -12.77 -22.17 -5.85
N LEU A 18 -13.99 -21.63 -5.73
CA LEU A 18 -15.18 -22.40 -5.36
C LEU A 18 -15.45 -23.54 -6.37
N LYS A 19 -15.22 -23.31 -7.67
CA LYS A 19 -15.36 -24.36 -8.69
C LYS A 19 -14.38 -25.53 -8.52
N ALA A 20 -13.20 -25.28 -7.95
CA ALA A 20 -12.21 -26.31 -7.69
C ALA A 20 -12.50 -27.07 -6.37
N GLU A 21 -13.03 -26.37 -5.37
CA GLU A 21 -13.33 -26.91 -4.05
C GLU A 21 -14.64 -27.71 -4.02
N PHE A 22 -15.65 -27.29 -4.79
CA PHE A 22 -16.98 -27.90 -4.79
C PHE A 22 -17.26 -28.63 -6.11
N PRO A 23 -17.07 -29.97 -6.18
CA PRO A 23 -17.35 -30.75 -7.39
C PRO A 23 -18.85 -30.86 -7.68
N LYS A 24 -19.70 -30.74 -6.66
CA LYS A 24 -21.16 -30.86 -6.78
C LYS A 24 -21.78 -29.52 -7.18
N THR A 25 -22.54 -29.54 -8.27
CA THR A 25 -23.18 -28.36 -8.86
C THR A 25 -24.10 -27.60 -7.89
N ARG A 26 -24.90 -28.31 -7.07
CA ARG A 26 -25.84 -27.67 -6.12
C ARG A 26 -25.10 -26.93 -5.00
N GLU A 27 -24.10 -27.56 -4.40
CA GLU A 27 -23.28 -26.97 -3.34
C GLU A 27 -22.51 -25.75 -3.87
N LEU A 28 -21.94 -25.86 -5.08
CA LEU A 28 -21.29 -24.73 -5.75
C LEU A 28 -22.24 -23.53 -5.94
N TYR A 29 -23.48 -23.77 -6.40
CA TYR A 29 -24.46 -22.70 -6.54
C TYR A 29 -24.79 -22.02 -5.20
N ARG A 30 -24.89 -22.80 -4.12
CA ARG A 30 -25.16 -22.29 -2.78
C ARG A 30 -24.02 -21.41 -2.27
N GLU A 31 -22.77 -21.83 -2.44
CA GLU A 31 -21.61 -21.05 -2.02
C GLU A 31 -21.42 -19.79 -2.86
N VAL A 32 -21.72 -19.85 -4.17
CA VAL A 32 -21.71 -18.65 -5.01
C VAL A 32 -22.83 -17.67 -4.59
N CYS A 33 -24.02 -18.15 -4.22
CA CYS A 33 -25.06 -17.29 -3.62
C CYS A 33 -24.54 -16.60 -2.34
N ALA A 34 -23.88 -17.35 -1.45
CA ALA A 34 -23.34 -16.81 -0.21
C ALA A 34 -22.24 -15.77 -0.46
N VAL A 35 -21.30 -16.03 -1.37
CA VAL A 35 -20.24 -15.09 -1.72
C VAL A 35 -20.81 -13.82 -2.35
N LEU A 36 -21.72 -13.95 -3.32
CA LEU A 36 -22.37 -12.78 -3.95
C LEU A 36 -23.07 -11.91 -2.91
N PHE A 37 -23.87 -12.52 -2.04
CA PHE A 37 -24.71 -11.80 -1.09
C PHE A 37 -23.90 -11.21 0.08
N PHE A 38 -23.08 -12.01 0.77
CA PHE A 38 -22.39 -11.59 1.99
C PHE A 38 -21.07 -10.85 1.75
N ARG A 39 -20.33 -11.21 0.69
CA ARG A 39 -19.00 -10.64 0.45
C ARG A 39 -19.03 -9.47 -0.52
N PHE A 40 -19.85 -9.56 -1.56
CA PHE A 40 -19.93 -8.55 -2.61
C PHE A 40 -21.19 -7.67 -2.53
N GLY A 41 -22.14 -7.99 -1.65
CA GLY A 41 -23.39 -7.22 -1.50
C GLY A 41 -24.29 -7.26 -2.74
N ILE A 42 -24.08 -8.22 -3.64
CA ILE A 42 -24.85 -8.37 -4.88
C ILE A 42 -25.98 -9.37 -4.63
N THR A 43 -27.22 -8.97 -4.89
CA THR A 43 -28.37 -9.88 -4.82
C THR A 43 -28.22 -11.01 -5.85
N PRO A 44 -28.10 -12.28 -5.41
CA PRO A 44 -27.95 -13.40 -6.35
C PRO A 44 -29.25 -13.57 -7.16
N THR A 45 -29.11 -13.64 -8.49
CA THR A 45 -30.21 -13.96 -9.41
C THR A 45 -29.89 -15.23 -10.18
N ALA A 46 -30.92 -16.00 -10.58
CA ALA A 46 -30.74 -17.25 -11.31
C ALA A 46 -29.87 -17.09 -12.57
N ASN A 47 -30.10 -16.01 -13.34
CA ASN A 47 -29.33 -15.70 -14.54
C ASN A 47 -27.86 -15.39 -14.22
N ARG A 48 -27.60 -14.56 -13.19
CA ARG A 48 -26.22 -14.20 -12.81
C ARG A 48 -25.46 -15.43 -12.30
N LEU A 49 -26.09 -16.27 -11.48
CA LEU A 49 -25.51 -17.53 -11.02
C LEU A 49 -25.16 -18.45 -12.18
N TYR A 50 -26.07 -18.60 -13.14
CA TYR A 50 -25.84 -19.40 -14.34
C TYR A 50 -24.66 -18.86 -15.16
N GLN A 51 -24.59 -17.55 -15.40
CA GLN A 51 -23.50 -16.91 -16.15
C GLN A 51 -22.12 -17.11 -15.48
N LEU A 52 -22.09 -17.13 -14.15
CA LEU A 52 -20.87 -17.25 -13.37
C LEU A 52 -20.39 -18.72 -13.25
N VAL A 53 -21.30 -19.65 -13.00
CA VAL A 53 -20.96 -21.07 -12.76
C VAL A 53 -20.93 -21.88 -14.06
N LYS A 54 -21.83 -21.60 -15.01
CA LYS A 54 -21.98 -22.29 -16.31
C LYS A 54 -22.00 -23.83 -16.20
N ARG A 55 -22.64 -24.41 -15.17
CA ARG A 55 -22.77 -25.86 -14.99
C ARG A 55 -24.22 -26.28 -14.72
N GLY A 56 -24.65 -27.37 -15.38
CA GLY A 56 -25.98 -27.95 -15.16
C GLY A 56 -27.11 -27.28 -15.94
N SER A 57 -28.34 -27.64 -15.61
CA SER A 57 -29.57 -27.15 -16.25
C SER A 57 -30.02 -25.80 -15.68
N MET A 58 -30.74 -25.00 -16.48
CA MET A 58 -31.34 -23.71 -16.09
C MET A 58 -32.28 -23.79 -14.87
N GLY A 59 -32.81 -24.96 -14.53
CA GLY A 59 -33.67 -25.14 -13.35
C GLY A 59 -32.91 -25.16 -12.00
N THR A 60 -31.63 -25.57 -12.01
CA THR A 60 -30.85 -25.75 -10.77
C THR A 60 -30.54 -24.44 -10.05
N PRO A 61 -30.15 -23.34 -10.71
CA PRO A 61 -29.90 -22.05 -10.05
C PRO A 61 -31.13 -21.51 -9.32
N THR A 62 -32.33 -21.64 -9.91
CA THR A 62 -33.57 -21.14 -9.32
C THR A 62 -33.95 -21.92 -8.06
N ALA A 63 -33.83 -23.25 -8.09
CA ALA A 63 -34.12 -24.09 -6.93
C ALA A 63 -33.17 -23.79 -5.75
N VAL A 64 -31.85 -23.75 -6.04
CA VAL A 64 -30.83 -23.45 -5.02
C VAL A 64 -30.99 -22.04 -4.48
N LEU A 65 -31.36 -21.07 -5.32
CA LEU A 65 -31.63 -19.70 -4.88
C LEU A 65 -32.83 -19.65 -3.93
N GLY A 66 -33.92 -20.36 -4.23
CA GLY A 66 -35.09 -20.45 -3.34
C GLY A 66 -34.76 -21.09 -2.00
N GLU A 67 -34.04 -22.21 -2.00
CA GLU A 67 -33.56 -22.89 -0.80
C GLU A 67 -32.63 -21.98 0.03
N PHE A 68 -31.69 -21.28 -0.63
CA PHE A 68 -30.79 -20.33 0.01
C PHE A 68 -31.57 -19.22 0.73
N TRP A 69 -32.56 -18.60 0.10
CA TRP A 69 -33.35 -17.55 0.75
C TRP A 69 -34.23 -18.10 1.88
N THR A 70 -34.72 -19.33 1.78
CA THR A 70 -35.46 -19.98 2.86
C THR A 70 -34.56 -20.28 4.05
N GLU A 71 -33.42 -20.93 3.84
CA GLU A 71 -32.42 -21.17 4.89
C GLU A 71 -31.91 -19.86 5.50
N LEU A 72 -31.65 -18.85 4.67
CA LEU A 72 -31.17 -17.56 5.12
C LEU A 72 -32.21 -16.88 6.00
N ARG A 73 -33.50 -16.90 5.60
CA ARG A 73 -34.60 -16.38 6.42
C ARG A 73 -34.83 -17.18 7.69
N GLU A 74 -34.64 -18.49 7.69
CA GLU A 74 -34.73 -19.32 8.88
C GLU A 74 -33.60 -19.03 9.88
N LYS A 75 -32.37 -18.91 9.39
CA LYS A 75 -31.17 -18.67 10.22
C LYS A 75 -31.02 -17.20 10.66
N SER A 76 -31.54 -16.24 9.88
CA SER A 76 -31.49 -14.81 10.19
C SER A 76 -32.69 -14.31 10.99
N ARG A 77 -33.64 -15.18 11.35
CA ARG A 77 -34.71 -14.87 12.30
C ARG A 77 -34.13 -14.64 13.70
N VAL A 78 -33.59 -13.45 13.91
CA VAL A 78 -33.76 -12.73 15.18
C VAL A 78 -35.15 -12.09 15.12
N ARG A 79 -36.17 -12.94 15.09
CA ARG A 79 -37.52 -12.53 15.46
C ARG A 79 -37.62 -12.82 16.94
N ILE A 80 -37.90 -11.80 17.74
CA ILE A 80 -38.34 -11.97 19.12
C ILE A 80 -39.75 -12.59 19.06
N GLU A 81 -39.85 -13.84 18.62
CA GLU A 81 -41.06 -14.66 18.76
C GLU A 81 -40.96 -15.28 20.15
N HIS A 82 -41.20 -14.47 21.17
CA HIS A 82 -41.67 -14.98 22.46
C HIS A 82 -43.17 -15.25 22.27
N PRO A 83 -43.70 -16.44 22.62
CA PRO A 83 -45.09 -16.84 22.33
C PRO A 83 -46.16 -15.87 22.88
N ASP A 84 -45.79 -14.99 23.82
CA ASP A 84 -46.66 -13.95 24.41
C ASP A 84 -46.32 -12.50 23.98
N LEU A 85 -45.44 -12.26 23.00
CA LEU A 85 -45.08 -10.89 22.60
C LEU A 85 -46.00 -10.39 21.46
N PRO A 86 -46.75 -9.29 21.65
CA PRO A 86 -47.51 -8.64 20.60
C PRO A 86 -46.64 -8.27 19.40
N ALA A 87 -47.12 -8.54 18.18
CA ALA A 87 -46.38 -8.33 16.94
C ALA A 87 -45.85 -6.89 16.79
N ASP A 88 -46.60 -5.91 17.30
CA ASP A 88 -46.25 -4.49 17.26
C ASP A 88 -45.00 -4.19 18.10
N LEU A 89 -44.82 -4.85 19.24
CA LEU A 89 -43.63 -4.71 20.08
C LEU A 89 -42.40 -5.36 19.45
N GLY A 90 -42.58 -6.48 18.75
CA GLY A 90 -41.50 -7.12 17.98
C GLY A 90 -41.01 -6.24 16.83
N ALA A 91 -41.92 -5.54 16.15
CA ALA A 91 -41.59 -4.60 15.08
C ALA A 91 -40.77 -3.40 15.59
N VAL A 92 -41.22 -2.76 16.67
CA VAL A 92 -40.53 -1.61 17.28
C VAL A 92 -39.16 -2.02 17.83
N ALA A 93 -39.04 -3.17 18.50
CA ALA A 93 -37.77 -3.68 18.98
C ALA A 93 -36.79 -3.97 17.83
N GLY A 94 -37.29 -4.55 16.73
CA GLY A 94 -36.50 -4.80 15.52
C GLY A 94 -35.97 -3.51 14.88
N GLU A 95 -36.81 -2.48 14.79
CA GLU A 95 -36.42 -1.17 14.25
C GLU A 95 -35.34 -0.48 15.10
N LEU A 96 -35.46 -0.57 16.43
CA LEU A 96 -34.46 -0.02 17.35
C LEU A 96 -33.12 -0.74 17.22
N VAL A 97 -33.13 -2.08 17.18
CA VAL A 97 -31.90 -2.88 17.00
C VAL A 97 -31.27 -2.59 15.64
N ALA A 98 -32.07 -2.50 14.56
CA ALA A 98 -31.58 -2.14 13.24
C ALA A 98 -30.94 -0.74 13.22
N THR A 99 -31.58 0.23 13.87
CA THR A 99 -31.07 1.61 13.99
C THR A 99 -29.77 1.66 14.78
N LEU A 100 -29.70 0.96 15.92
CA LEU A 100 -28.49 0.88 16.74
C LEU A 100 -27.34 0.22 15.97
N TRP A 101 -27.61 -0.89 15.30
CA TRP A 101 -26.62 -1.59 14.47
C TRP A 101 -26.10 -0.71 13.34
N SER A 102 -26.99 -0.02 12.62
CA SER A 102 -26.62 0.90 11.55
C SER A 102 -25.72 2.02 12.07
N ARG A 103 -26.11 2.69 13.17
CA ARG A 103 -25.31 3.75 13.80
C ARG A 103 -23.95 3.24 14.27
N ALA A 104 -23.91 2.10 14.95
CA ALA A 104 -22.67 1.49 15.42
C ALA A 104 -21.73 1.17 14.25
N THR A 105 -22.25 0.56 13.18
CA THR A 105 -21.46 0.20 12.00
C THR A 105 -20.93 1.43 11.27
N THR A 106 -21.75 2.48 11.09
CA THR A 106 -21.31 3.76 10.52
C THR A 106 -20.22 4.41 11.37
N SER A 107 -20.39 4.45 12.70
CA SER A 107 -19.39 5.01 13.60
C SER A 107 -18.07 4.24 13.56
N ALA A 108 -18.13 2.91 13.52
CA ALA A 108 -16.95 2.06 13.41
C ALA A 108 -16.24 2.26 12.07
N GLY A 109 -16.99 2.41 10.96
CA GLY A 109 -16.45 2.74 9.64
C GLY A 109 -15.71 4.08 9.64
N ALA A 110 -16.32 5.13 10.19
CA ALA A 110 -15.70 6.44 10.30
C ALA A 110 -14.40 6.42 11.13
N ALA A 111 -14.39 5.70 12.26
CA ALA A 111 -13.19 5.54 13.09
C ALA A 111 -12.07 4.80 12.35
N LEU A 112 -12.42 3.76 11.58
CA LEU A 112 -11.46 3.01 10.77
C LEU A 112 -10.86 3.88 9.65
N ASP A 113 -11.66 4.68 8.97
CA ASP A 113 -11.19 5.56 7.91
C ASP A 113 -10.30 6.69 8.45
N ALA A 114 -10.62 7.23 9.63
CA ALA A 114 -9.73 8.16 10.33
C ALA A 114 -8.37 7.53 10.67
N LEU A 115 -8.36 6.30 11.20
CA LEU A 115 -7.12 5.58 11.51
C LEU A 115 -6.29 5.31 10.24
N ARG A 116 -6.95 4.97 9.13
CA ARG A 116 -6.26 4.79 7.83
C ARG A 116 -5.60 6.07 7.36
N ALA A 117 -6.31 7.20 7.44
CA ALA A 117 -5.77 8.51 7.07
C ALA A 117 -4.55 8.89 7.92
N GLU A 118 -4.61 8.64 9.24
CA GLU A 118 -3.49 8.86 10.16
C GLU A 118 -2.25 8.03 9.77
N VAL A 119 -2.45 6.73 9.52
CA VAL A 119 -1.36 5.82 9.12
C VAL A 119 -0.76 6.23 7.77
N GLU A 120 -1.59 6.66 6.82
CA GLU A 120 -1.13 7.15 5.52
C GLU A 120 -0.33 8.45 5.66
N ALA A 121 -0.76 9.38 6.51
CA ALA A 121 -0.03 10.60 6.82
C ALA A 121 1.33 10.29 7.46
N GLN A 122 1.37 9.43 8.48
CA GLN A 122 2.61 9.02 9.14
C GLN A 122 3.57 8.33 8.18
N ARG A 123 3.04 7.51 7.26
CA ARG A 123 3.83 6.86 6.21
C ARG A 123 4.42 7.88 5.26
N ALA A 124 3.65 8.87 4.83
CA ALA A 124 4.12 9.94 3.94
C ALA A 124 5.22 10.77 4.61
N GLU A 125 5.04 11.14 5.87
CA GLU A 125 6.05 11.86 6.66
C GLU A 125 7.33 11.03 6.81
N SER A 126 7.21 9.74 7.14
CA SER A 126 8.36 8.83 7.24
C SER A 126 9.08 8.66 5.89
N GLN A 127 8.35 8.65 4.78
CA GLN A 127 8.95 8.60 3.45
C GLN A 127 9.69 9.89 3.13
N GLN A 128 9.13 11.05 3.47
CA GLN A 128 9.78 12.35 3.30
C GLN A 128 11.06 12.46 4.13
N SER A 129 11.04 12.00 5.39
CA SER A 129 12.23 12.02 6.25
C SER A 129 13.33 11.09 5.72
N VAL A 130 12.97 9.92 5.18
CA VAL A 130 13.92 9.02 4.52
C VAL A 130 14.51 9.64 3.25
N ILE A 131 13.70 10.33 2.44
CA ILE A 131 14.17 11.05 1.24
C ILE A 131 15.12 12.17 1.64
N ALA A 132 14.73 13.02 2.59
CA ALA A 132 15.57 14.11 3.10
C ALA A 132 16.90 13.61 3.65
N ALA A 133 16.89 12.56 4.49
CA ALA A 133 18.10 11.95 5.01
C ALA A 133 18.98 11.37 3.90
N ARG A 134 18.39 10.78 2.86
CA ARG A 134 19.13 10.27 1.69
C ARG A 134 19.76 11.40 0.89
N ASP A 135 19.04 12.49 0.69
CA ASP A 135 19.50 13.67 -0.05
C ASP A 135 20.63 14.38 0.68
N GLU A 136 20.61 14.44 2.02
CA GLU A 136 21.73 14.97 2.82
C GLU A 136 22.99 14.08 2.74
N LEU A 137 22.80 12.75 2.68
CA LEU A 137 23.90 11.80 2.61
C LEU A 137 24.51 11.68 1.21
N GLY A 138 23.78 12.03 0.14
CA GLY A 138 24.24 11.99 -1.25
C GLY A 138 25.50 12.81 -1.49
N PRO A 139 25.50 14.13 -1.24
CA PRO A 139 26.65 15.01 -1.41
C PRO A 139 27.86 14.56 -0.59
N ARG A 140 27.65 14.02 0.63
CA ARG A 140 28.72 13.49 1.48
C ARG A 140 29.35 12.23 0.88
N ARG A 141 28.54 11.32 0.37
CA ARG A 141 29.01 10.09 -0.32
C ARG A 141 29.75 10.43 -1.62
N ASP A 142 29.22 11.36 -2.41
CA ASP A 142 29.82 11.79 -3.66
C ASP A 142 31.14 12.53 -3.45
N GLY A 143 31.21 13.39 -2.43
CA GLY A 143 32.43 14.05 -2.00
C GLY A 143 33.50 13.06 -1.53
N ALA A 144 33.14 12.08 -0.71
CA ALA A 144 34.05 11.01 -0.27
C ALA A 144 34.56 10.17 -1.44
N ARG A 145 33.70 9.84 -2.40
CA ARG A 145 34.05 9.08 -3.61
C ARG A 145 34.96 9.88 -4.55
N ALA A 146 34.73 11.19 -4.70
CA ALA A 146 35.59 12.08 -5.46
C ALA A 146 36.97 12.24 -4.81
N ALA A 147 37.03 12.37 -3.49
CA ALA A 147 38.28 12.43 -2.73
C ALA A 147 39.09 11.13 -2.87
N HIS A 148 38.44 9.97 -2.74
CA HIS A 148 39.07 8.67 -2.95
C HIS A 148 39.64 8.52 -4.38
N ARG A 149 38.89 8.96 -5.40
CA ARG A 149 39.36 8.94 -6.79
C ARG A 149 40.56 9.88 -7.03
N ARG A 150 40.58 11.05 -6.40
CA ARG A 150 41.73 11.98 -6.44
C ARG A 150 42.97 11.41 -5.75
N ALA A 151 42.80 10.67 -4.66
CA ALA A 151 43.89 9.98 -3.97
C ALA A 151 44.44 8.82 -4.82
N ALA A 152 43.58 8.04 -5.49
CA ALA A 152 43.98 6.95 -6.37
C ALA A 152 44.58 7.41 -7.71
N GLY A 153 44.16 8.59 -8.22
CA GLY A 153 44.66 9.17 -9.47
C GLY A 153 45.93 10.01 -9.33
N ARG A 154 46.52 10.11 -8.13
CA ARG A 154 47.76 10.85 -7.91
C ARG A 154 48.94 9.96 -8.34
N PRO A 155 49.63 10.22 -9.48
CA PRO A 155 50.81 9.44 -9.82
C PRO A 155 51.85 9.67 -8.73
N GLY A 156 52.44 8.58 -8.22
CA GLY A 156 53.49 8.65 -7.23
C GLY A 156 54.59 9.59 -7.70
N ARG A 157 54.71 10.76 -7.07
CA ARG A 157 55.87 11.63 -7.24
C ARG A 157 57.04 10.89 -6.59
N GLY A 158 57.73 10.07 -7.38
CA GLY A 158 58.93 9.36 -6.96
C GLY A 158 59.98 10.34 -6.45
N PRO A 159 60.69 10.04 -5.36
CA PRO A 159 61.81 10.85 -4.90
C PRO A 159 63.01 10.51 -5.79
N GLY A 160 63.36 11.37 -6.75
CA GLY A 160 64.48 11.07 -7.64
C GLY A 160 64.95 12.25 -8.48
N ALA A 161 66.23 12.58 -8.28
CA ALA A 161 67.11 13.35 -9.16
C ALA A 161 66.95 14.88 -9.23
N GLY A 162 67.80 15.56 -8.45
CA GLY A 162 68.09 16.99 -8.57
C GLY A 162 69.28 17.40 -7.72
N GLN A 163 70.38 16.63 -7.74
CA GLN A 163 71.68 17.02 -7.17
C GLN A 163 72.77 16.95 -8.24
N GLY A 164 73.51 18.06 -8.38
CA GLY A 164 74.64 18.24 -9.30
C GLY A 164 74.25 18.99 -10.57
N ALA A 165 74.90 20.06 -11.02
CA ALA A 165 76.14 20.68 -10.63
C ALA A 165 76.18 22.11 -11.23
N GLY A 166 76.84 23.06 -10.55
CA GLY A 166 76.95 24.42 -11.09
C GLY A 166 77.66 25.44 -10.19
N ARG A 167 78.75 25.04 -9.53
CA ARG A 167 79.69 26.01 -8.94
C ARG A 167 80.59 26.57 -10.04
N ARG A 168 80.50 27.87 -10.33
CA ARG A 168 81.64 28.70 -10.74
C ARG A 168 81.55 30.09 -10.09
N SER A 169 82.31 30.19 -9.00
CA SER A 169 83.23 31.26 -8.61
C SER A 169 83.01 32.70 -9.10
N ARG A 170 82.69 33.55 -8.12
CA ARG A 170 83.16 34.92 -7.83
C ARG A 170 84.14 35.57 -8.84
N ALA A 171 83.84 36.82 -9.21
CA ALA A 171 84.77 37.95 -9.07
C ALA A 171 84.07 39.32 -9.16
N ALA A 172 84.44 40.20 -8.21
CA ALA A 172 84.59 41.67 -8.28
C ALA A 172 83.36 42.54 -8.67
N ALA A 173 82.80 43.34 -7.75
CA ALA A 173 83.30 44.65 -7.25
C ALA A 173 83.02 45.81 -8.22
N GLY A 174 82.11 46.70 -7.81
CA GLY A 174 81.76 47.92 -8.53
C GLY A 174 80.69 48.71 -7.78
N ALA A 175 81.10 49.45 -6.76
CA ALA A 175 80.29 50.42 -6.04
C ALA A 175 79.96 51.64 -6.92
N ARG A 176 78.79 52.24 -6.66
CA ARG A 176 78.46 53.69 -6.54
C ARG A 176 76.98 53.89 -6.93
N ASP A 177 76.08 54.38 -6.08
CA ASP A 177 75.97 55.71 -5.44
C ASP A 177 74.88 56.54 -6.15
N GLY A 178 74.07 57.27 -5.37
CA GLY A 178 72.93 58.10 -5.80
C GLY A 178 71.59 57.60 -5.22
N ASP A 179 71.15 57.97 -4.00
CA ASP A 179 70.78 59.29 -3.43
C ASP A 179 69.32 59.69 -3.70
N ARG A 180 68.67 60.19 -2.62
CA ARG A 180 67.37 60.90 -2.48
C ARG A 180 66.08 60.10 -2.66
N ALA A 181 64.99 60.36 -1.94
CA ALA A 181 64.62 61.20 -0.79
C ALA A 181 63.19 60.72 -0.40
N ALA A 182 62.88 60.39 0.86
CA ALA A 182 62.22 61.24 1.87
C ALA A 182 60.90 61.90 1.44
N GLU A 183 59.77 61.42 2.01
CA GLU A 183 58.56 62.14 2.44
C GLU A 183 57.62 61.08 3.07
N ARG A 184 57.52 60.98 4.41
CA ARG A 184 56.65 61.73 5.34
C ARG A 184 55.16 61.62 5.03
#